data_AF-A0A2G6F877-F1
#
_entry.id   AF-A0A2G6F877-F1
#
_cell.length_a   1.000
_cell.length_b   1.000
_cell.length_c   1.000
_cell.angle_alpha   90.00
_cell.angle_beta   90.00
_cell.angle_gamma   90.00
#
_symmetry.space_group_name_H-M   'P 1'
#
loop_
_entity.id
_entity.type
_entity.pdbx_description
1 polymer ?
#
loop_
_entity_poly.entity_id
_entity_poly.type
_entity_poly.pdbx_seq_one_letter_code
_entity_poly.pdbx_strand_id
1 'polypeptide(L)' 'MFKHKTFLLAVLFLFTEFTSAQCAMCKAVVESGDAEIAEGLNDGIVYLMVFPYLLLGVVGYLIYRARKKELKKSD' A
#
# COMPACT_ATOMS: atom_id res chain seq x y z
N MET A 1 -11.40 12.94 -20.44
CA MET A 1 -10.93 11.64 -19.88
C MET A 1 -9.40 11.52 -19.84
N PHE A 2 -8.65 11.96 -20.86
CA PHE A 2 -7.18 11.89 -20.86
C PHE A 2 -6.47 12.76 -19.80
N LYS A 3 -7.00 13.97 -19.50
CA LYS A 3 -6.40 14.89 -18.51
C LYS A 3 -6.31 14.29 -17.09
N HIS A 4 -7.29 13.48 -16.69
CA HIS A 4 -7.25 12.82 -15.38
C HIS A 4 -6.22 11.70 -15.35
N LYS A 5 -6.07 10.92 -16.45
CA LYS A 5 -5.07 9.86 -16.56
C LYS A 5 -3.64 10.41 -16.55
N THR A 6 -3.39 11.49 -17.27
CA THR A 6 -2.07 12.16 -17.26
C THR A 6 -1.77 12.82 -15.92
N PHE A 7 -2.77 13.39 -15.25
CA PHE A 7 -2.62 13.92 -13.89
C PHE A 7 -2.30 12.81 -12.88
N LEU A 8 -3.00 11.67 -12.96
CA LEU A 8 -2.75 10.51 -12.10
C LEU A 8 -1.35 9.91 -12.32
N LEU A 9 -0.90 9.85 -13.58
CA LEU A 9 0.46 9.43 -13.93
C LEU A 9 1.53 10.39 -13.39
N ALA A 10 1.31 11.70 -13.51
CA ALA A 10 2.22 12.71 -12.99
C ALA A 10 2.31 12.64 -11.45
N VAL A 11 1.18 12.44 -10.77
CA VAL A 11 1.15 12.22 -9.33
C VAL A 11 1.90 10.95 -8.95
N LEU A 12 1.68 9.82 -9.63
CA LEU A 12 2.42 8.58 -9.37
C LEU A 12 3.94 8.74 -9.56
N PHE A 13 4.37 9.50 -10.57
CA PHE A 13 5.78 9.75 -10.84
C PHE A 13 6.44 10.61 -9.75
N LEU A 14 5.69 11.50 -9.10
CA LEU A 14 6.20 12.27 -7.95
C LEU A 14 6.40 11.42 -6.68
N PHE A 15 5.72 10.28 -6.56
CA PHE A 15 5.89 9.36 -5.43
C PHE A 15 7.13 8.46 -5.55
N THR A 16 7.80 8.41 -6.72
CA THR A 16 9.02 7.58 -6.90
C THR A 16 10.22 8.15 -6.17
N GLU A 17 10.28 9.47 -5.95
CA GLU A 17 11.35 10.11 -5.17
C GLU A 17 11.21 9.86 -3.67
N PHE A 18 10.00 9.52 -3.20
CA PHE A 18 9.74 9.21 -1.80
C PHE A 18 10.20 7.80 -1.39
N THR A 19 10.33 6.86 -2.34
CA THR A 19 10.80 5.50 -2.04
C THR A 19 12.31 5.46 -1.79
N SER A 20 13.11 6.20 -2.58
CA SER A 20 14.57 6.31 -2.36
C SER A 20 14.93 7.09 -1.09
N ALA A 21 14.12 8.09 -0.71
CA ALA A 21 14.32 8.88 0.50
C ALA A 21 13.99 8.13 1.80
N GLN A 22 12.99 7.24 1.79
CA GLN A 22 12.68 6.38 2.96
C GLN A 22 13.75 5.31 3.20
N CYS A 23 14.44 4.88 2.14
CA CYS A 23 15.59 3.99 2.26
C CYS A 23 16.76 4.64 3.00
N ALA A 24 17.01 5.95 2.83
CA ALA A 24 18.13 6.63 3.51
C ALA A 24 17.89 6.81 5.02
N MET A 25 16.66 7.12 5.44
CA MET A 25 16.33 7.27 6.86
C MET A 25 16.30 5.93 7.60
N CYS A 26 15.61 4.93 7.06
CA CYS A 26 15.55 3.60 7.67
C CYS A 26 16.94 2.94 7.71
N LYS A 27 17.75 3.15 6.67
CA LYS A 27 19.13 2.63 6.62
C LYS A 27 20.06 3.32 7.61
N ALA A 28 19.99 4.64 7.78
CA ALA A 28 20.81 5.34 8.77
C ALA A 28 20.50 4.91 10.21
N VAL A 29 19.22 4.64 10.52
CA VAL A 29 18.80 4.13 11.84
C VAL A 29 19.28 2.69 12.05
N VAL A 30 19.22 1.84 11.01
CA VAL A 30 19.72 0.46 11.08
C VAL A 30 21.25 0.41 11.19
N GLU A 31 21.97 1.24 10.45
CA GLU A 31 23.45 1.26 10.48
C GLU A 31 24.01 1.88 11.77
N SER A 32 23.24 2.72 12.45
CA SER A 32 23.60 3.30 13.75
C SER A 32 23.03 2.53 14.95
N GLY A 33 22.15 1.57 14.72
CA GLY A 33 21.47 0.78 15.73
C GLY A 33 22.00 -0.65 15.86
N ASP A 34 21.59 -1.31 16.93
CA ASP A 34 21.90 -2.68 17.30
C ASP A 34 21.09 -3.68 16.45
N ALA A 35 21.43 -4.98 16.54
CA ALA A 35 20.67 -6.03 15.86
C ALA A 35 19.16 -6.01 16.19
N GLU A 36 18.80 -5.64 17.43
CA GLU A 36 17.41 -5.54 17.90
C GLU A 36 16.62 -4.42 17.20
N ILE A 37 17.29 -3.29 16.88
CA ILE A 37 16.70 -2.18 16.12
C ILE A 37 16.41 -2.62 14.68
N ALA A 38 17.31 -3.42 14.08
CA ALA A 38 17.15 -3.93 12.73
C ALA A 38 16.01 -4.95 12.62
N GLU A 39 15.86 -5.84 13.61
CA GLU A 39 14.75 -6.79 13.68
C GLU A 39 13.41 -6.08 13.88
N GLY A 40 13.34 -5.11 14.80
CA GLY A 40 12.12 -4.34 15.04
C GLY A 40 11.64 -3.56 13.81
N LEU A 41 12.56 -3.07 12.97
CA LEU A 41 12.21 -2.43 11.71
C LEU A 41 11.62 -3.42 10.70
N ASN A 42 12.21 -4.61 10.55
CA ASN A 42 11.70 -5.63 9.64
C ASN A 42 10.27 -6.06 10.02
N ASP A 43 10.02 -6.26 11.30
CA ASP A 43 8.68 -6.56 11.83
C ASP A 43 7.70 -5.42 11.56
N GLY A 44 8.13 -4.17 11.73
CA GLY A 44 7.34 -2.98 11.38
C GLY A 44 6.97 -2.92 9.90
N ILE A 45 7.91 -3.20 9.00
CA ILE A 45 7.66 -3.23 7.55
C ILE A 45 6.63 -4.30 7.20
N VAL A 46 6.80 -5.53 7.72
CA VAL A 46 5.84 -6.63 7.50
C VAL A 46 4.48 -6.28 8.08
N TYR A 47 4.42 -5.72 9.28
CA TYR A 47 3.17 -5.30 9.92
C TYR A 47 2.40 -4.27 9.07
N LEU A 48 3.09 -3.27 8.53
CA LEU A 48 2.47 -2.25 7.68
C LEU A 48 2.03 -2.80 6.32
N MET A 49 2.78 -3.73 5.74
CA MET A 49 2.42 -4.37 4.47
C MET A 49 1.14 -5.21 4.54
N VAL A 50 0.76 -5.73 5.71
CA VAL A 50 -0.49 -6.51 5.88
C VAL A 50 -1.73 -5.66 5.55
N PHE A 51 -1.73 -4.36 5.87
CA PHE A 51 -2.89 -3.49 5.67
C PHE A 51 -3.35 -3.37 4.21
N PRO A 52 -2.47 -3.09 3.21
CA PRO A 52 -2.85 -3.11 1.80
C PRO A 52 -3.58 -4.39 1.36
N TYR A 53 -3.11 -5.57 1.80
CA TYR A 53 -3.75 -6.84 1.44
C TYR A 53 -5.13 -7.00 2.10
N LEU A 54 -5.25 -6.62 3.37
CA LEU A 54 -6.53 -6.65 4.08
C LEU A 54 -7.56 -5.71 3.43
N LEU A 55 -7.14 -4.48 3.11
CA LEU A 55 -8.00 -3.49 2.47
C LEU A 55 -8.48 -3.99 1.10
N LEU A 56 -7.58 -4.57 0.29
CA LEU A 56 -7.96 -5.18 -0.98
C LEU A 56 -8.96 -6.33 -0.81
N GLY A 57 -8.76 -7.19 0.19
CA GLY A 57 -9.69 -8.29 0.52
C GLY A 57 -11.08 -7.79 0.91
N VAL A 58 -11.14 -6.79 1.80
CA VAL A 58 -12.41 -6.19 2.25
C VAL A 58 -13.14 -5.52 1.08
N VAL A 59 -12.45 -4.68 0.31
CA VAL A 59 -13.04 -4.00 -0.85
C VAL A 59 -13.53 -5.02 -1.87
N GLY A 60 -12.74 -6.04 -2.19
CA GLY A 60 -13.13 -7.13 -3.09
C GLY A 60 -14.37 -7.88 -2.60
N TYR A 61 -14.44 -8.20 -1.30
CA TYR A 61 -15.60 -8.85 -0.70
C TYR A 61 -16.87 -7.99 -0.78
N LEU A 62 -16.76 -6.69 -0.48
CA LEU A 62 -17.88 -5.75 -0.57
C LEU A 62 -18.41 -5.65 -2.01
N ILE A 63 -17.53 -5.59 -3.00
CA ILE A 63 -17.91 -5.59 -4.43
C ILE A 63 -18.61 -6.90 -4.81
N TYR A 64 -18.04 -8.05 -4.42
CA TYR A 64 -18.66 -9.35 -4.69
C TYR A 64 -20.07 -9.45 -4.08
N ARG A 65 -20.22 -9.04 -2.82
CA ARG A 65 -21.51 -9.07 -2.12
C ARG A 65 -22.52 -8.13 -2.78
N ALA A 66 -22.11 -6.94 -3.21
CA ALA A 66 -22.98 -6.02 -3.92
C ALA A 66 -23.47 -6.63 -5.25
N ARG A 67 -22.55 -7.13 -6.09
CA ARG A 67 -22.90 -7.75 -7.38
C ARG A 67 -23.79 -8.98 -7.22
N LYS A 68 -23.56 -9.81 -6.19
CA LYS A 68 -24.42 -10.96 -5.90
C LYS A 68 -25.85 -10.56 -5.52
N LYS A 69 -26.04 -9.43 -4.83
CA LYS A 69 -27.37 -8.91 -4.51
C LYS A 69 -28.10 -8.40 -5.75
N GLU A 70 -27.40 -7.71 -6.66
CA GLU A 70 -27.96 -7.23 -7.93
C GLU A 70 -28.44 -8.39 -8.82
N LEU A 71 -27.64 -9.46 -8.92
CA LEU A 71 -28.03 -10.67 -9.67
C LEU A 71 -29.29 -11.33 -9.08
N LYS A 72 -29.37 -11.45 -7.75
CA LYS A 72 -30.55 -11.99 -7.06
C LYS A 72 -31.82 -11.14 -7.14
N LYS A 73 -31.71 -9.88 -7.54
CA LYS A 73 -32.85 -8.94 -7.68
C LYS A 73 -33.42 -8.93 -9.09
N SER A 74 -32.68 -9.46 -10.06
CA SER A 74 -33.07 -9.52 -11.48
C SER A 74 -33.78 -10.83 -11.86
N ASP A 75 -33.86 -11.78 -10.91
CA ASP A 75 -34.71 -12.98 -10.94
C ASP A 75 -35.97 -12.73 -10.11
#